data_AF-A0A0D0J2P7-F1
#
_entry.id   AF-A0A0D0J2P7-F1
#
_cell.length_a   1.000
_cell.length_b   1.000
_cell.length_c   1.000
_cell.angle_alpha   90.00
_cell.angle_beta   90.00
_cell.angle_gamma   90.00
#
_symmetry.space_group_name_H-M   'P 1'
#
loop_
_entity.id
_entity.type
_entity.pdbx_description
1 polymer ?
#
loop_
_entity_poly.entity_id
_entity_poly.type
_entity_poly.pdbx_seq_one_letter_code
_entity_poly.pdbx_strand_id
1 'polypeptide(L)'
;MDKTSIVMKRNEICYIVVVAVIGVSLLLGFAEEVFGLDMGSLSWIAHWVSSPVALAIGFAFALLLGKAFPVFNKTMSKKLLQYSVIGLGFGMNVDKALASGSEGMIFTVVSVFGTLALGWLFGRKLLGVDSQTSYLLSSGTAICGGSAIAAVGPIIKAKAESMSVALGVVFVLNGIALFIFPSIGDALGMTMKQFGMWAAIAIHDTSSVVGAGAAYDQMHPDLVASQGVSALEVATTIKLTRALWIVVLALVTPFFFRRSLAQTDGASKPWYSCVPRFIIWFVVAIIFNTYILSNASLIGDAAASVGGEFSGAVAKLAKHLITLSLFFIGASLTRETLRSVGIKPLILGVLLWVSISCASLAYIFWVG
;
A
#
# COMPACT_ATOMS: atom_id res chain seq x y z
N MET A 1 -25.94 22.92 29.71
CA MET A 1 -25.19 22.03 28.81
C MET A 1 -23.90 21.66 29.51
N ASP A 2 -23.65 20.37 29.74
CA ASP A 2 -22.46 19.88 30.46
C ASP A 2 -21.17 20.15 29.65
N LYS A 3 -20.07 20.49 30.32
CA LYS A 3 -18.76 20.74 29.67
C LYS A 3 -18.32 19.55 28.82
N THR A 4 -18.62 18.33 29.26
CA THR A 4 -18.33 17.09 28.52
C THR A 4 -19.08 17.02 27.19
N SER A 5 -20.35 17.45 27.14
CA SER A 5 -21.15 17.44 25.90
C SER A 5 -20.68 18.49 24.89
N ILE A 6 -20.16 19.63 25.38
CA ILE A 6 -19.61 20.69 24.54
C ILE A 6 -18.29 20.25 23.89
N VAL A 7 -17.40 19.60 24.65
CA VAL A 7 -16.11 19.09 24.16
C VAL A 7 -16.31 17.99 23.11
N MET A 8 -17.25 17.06 23.33
CA MET A 8 -17.57 16.03 22.33
C MET A 8 -18.08 16.64 21.02
N LYS A 9 -19.04 17.57 21.08
CA LYS A 9 -19.56 18.26 19.88
C LYS A 9 -18.46 18.99 19.11
N ARG A 10 -17.52 19.65 19.81
CA ARG A 10 -16.41 20.34 19.16
C ARG A 10 -15.48 19.38 18.41
N ASN A 11 -15.14 18.24 19.01
CA ASN A 11 -14.25 17.26 18.40
C ASN A 11 -14.91 16.61 17.18
N GLU A 12 -16.22 16.36 17.21
CA GLU A 12 -16.99 15.87 16.06
C GLU A 12 -17.04 16.88 14.91
N ILE A 13 -17.23 18.17 15.19
CA ILE A 13 -17.19 19.22 14.15
C ILE A 13 -15.80 19.30 13.54
N CYS A 14 -14.75 19.30 14.37
CA CYS A 14 -13.37 19.33 13.91
C CYS A 14 -13.06 18.12 13.01
N TYR A 15 -13.55 16.94 13.40
CA TYR A 15 -13.44 15.72 12.60
C TYR A 15 -14.10 15.86 11.23
N ILE A 16 -15.34 16.35 11.18
CA ILE A 16 -16.09 16.53 9.93
C ILE A 16 -15.36 17.51 9.01
N VAL A 17 -14.82 18.61 9.55
CA VAL A 17 -14.05 19.59 8.77
C VAL A 17 -12.79 18.95 8.18
N VAL A 18 -12.03 18.19 8.98
CA VAL A 18 -10.83 17.49 8.49
C VAL A 18 -11.17 16.49 7.38
N VAL A 19 -12.23 15.69 7.56
CA VAL A 19 -12.70 14.75 6.52
C VAL A 19 -13.12 15.48 5.25
N ALA A 20 -13.84 16.60 5.38
CA ALA A 20 -14.27 17.39 4.23
C ALA A 20 -13.08 17.99 3.48
N VAL A 21 -12.11 18.56 4.19
CA VAL A 21 -10.89 19.15 3.59
C VAL A 21 -10.08 18.07 2.86
N ILE A 22 -9.86 16.93 3.48
CA ILE A 22 -9.18 15.79 2.85
C ILE A 22 -9.97 15.30 1.63
N GLY A 23 -11.29 15.13 1.77
CA GLY A 23 -12.16 14.66 0.70
C GLY A 23 -12.17 15.60 -0.51
N VAL A 24 -12.25 16.92 -0.29
CA VAL A 24 -12.19 17.92 -1.35
C VAL A 24 -10.83 17.89 -2.04
N SER A 25 -9.73 17.87 -1.28
CA SER A 25 -8.38 17.77 -1.85
C SER A 25 -8.23 16.54 -2.76
N LEU A 26 -8.64 15.36 -2.28
CA LEU A 26 -8.56 14.12 -3.05
C LEU A 26 -9.48 14.12 -4.29
N LEU A 27 -10.66 14.75 -4.22
CA LEU A 27 -11.55 14.90 -5.37
C LEU A 27 -10.98 15.85 -6.43
N LEU A 28 -10.34 16.94 -6.00
CA LEU A 28 -9.65 17.86 -6.90
C LEU A 28 -8.45 17.18 -7.57
N GLY A 29 -7.63 16.44 -6.80
CA GLY A 29 -6.52 15.65 -7.35
C GLY A 29 -6.99 14.62 -8.38
N PHE A 30 -8.07 13.90 -8.07
CA PHE A 30 -8.69 12.99 -9.01
C PHE A 30 -9.14 13.70 -10.30
N ALA A 31 -9.78 14.87 -10.17
CA ALA A 31 -10.28 15.61 -11.31
C ALA A 31 -9.15 16.15 -12.20
N GLU A 32 -8.06 16.62 -11.61
CA GLU A 32 -6.85 17.04 -12.34
C GLU A 32 -6.21 15.86 -13.08
N GLU A 33 -6.03 14.72 -12.41
CA GLU A 33 -5.42 13.53 -13.02
C GLU A 33 -6.27 12.92 -14.15
N VAL A 34 -7.60 12.98 -14.08
CA VAL A 34 -8.49 12.31 -15.04
C VAL A 34 -8.97 13.26 -16.15
N PHE A 35 -9.31 14.49 -15.82
CA PHE A 35 -9.85 15.45 -16.79
C PHE A 35 -8.80 16.44 -17.31
N GLY A 36 -7.56 16.38 -16.82
CA GLY A 36 -6.49 17.29 -17.24
C GLY A 36 -6.75 18.75 -16.84
N LEU A 37 -7.50 18.97 -15.76
CA LEU A 37 -7.82 20.30 -15.27
C LEU A 37 -6.57 20.94 -14.65
N ASP A 38 -5.90 21.81 -15.39
CA ASP A 38 -4.79 22.60 -14.84
C ASP A 38 -5.32 23.68 -13.89
N MET A 39 -5.16 23.44 -12.59
CA MET A 39 -5.53 24.38 -11.52
C MET A 39 -4.45 25.46 -11.31
N GLY A 40 -3.36 25.44 -12.08
CA GLY A 40 -2.24 26.37 -12.00
C GLY A 40 -1.73 26.51 -10.56
N SER A 41 -1.76 27.74 -10.05
CA SER A 41 -1.32 28.08 -8.68
C SER A 41 -2.08 27.38 -7.55
N LEU A 42 -3.24 26.76 -7.82
CA LEU A 42 -4.05 26.06 -6.82
C LEU A 42 -3.81 24.54 -6.80
N SER A 43 -2.94 23.98 -7.65
CA SER A 43 -2.70 22.52 -7.70
C SER A 43 -2.17 21.95 -6.39
N TRP A 44 -1.51 22.76 -5.55
CA TRP A 44 -1.08 22.33 -4.22
C TRP A 44 -2.25 21.87 -3.34
N ILE A 45 -3.45 22.46 -3.49
CA ILE A 45 -4.66 22.06 -2.77
C ILE A 45 -5.11 20.66 -3.18
N ALA A 46 -4.85 20.27 -4.42
CA ALA A 46 -5.21 18.97 -4.98
C ALA A 46 -4.22 17.86 -4.56
N HIS A 47 -2.93 18.19 -4.40
CA HIS A 47 -1.86 17.17 -4.25
C HIS A 47 -1.18 17.09 -2.88
N TRP A 48 -1.52 17.94 -1.91
CA TRP A 48 -0.86 17.90 -0.60
C TRP A 48 -1.23 16.67 0.25
N VAL A 49 -2.41 16.05 0.02
CA VAL A 49 -2.84 14.85 0.74
C VAL A 49 -2.31 13.60 0.07
N SER A 50 -1.17 13.12 0.56
CA SER A 50 -0.67 11.78 0.25
C SER A 50 -1.19 10.73 1.24
N SER A 51 -1.08 9.44 0.89
CA SER A 51 -1.42 8.31 1.77
C SER A 51 -0.77 8.39 3.18
N PRO A 52 0.55 8.68 3.32
CA PRO A 52 1.17 8.87 4.62
C PRO A 52 0.61 10.09 5.38
N VAL A 53 0.39 11.21 4.69
CA VAL A 53 -0.13 12.44 5.29
C VAL A 53 -1.56 12.22 5.82
N ALA A 54 -2.43 11.58 5.05
CA ALA A 54 -3.80 11.25 5.47
C ALA A 54 -3.81 10.38 6.75
N LEU A 55 -2.97 9.34 6.80
CA LEU A 55 -2.82 8.52 8.00
C LEU A 55 -2.29 9.32 9.19
N ALA A 56 -1.26 10.14 8.97
CA ALA A 56 -0.65 10.96 10.02
C ALA A 56 -1.63 11.97 10.61
N ILE A 57 -2.44 12.64 9.78
CA ILE A 57 -3.50 13.55 10.22
C ILE A 57 -4.56 12.78 11.02
N GLY A 58 -5.00 11.62 10.53
CA GLY A 58 -5.94 10.76 11.27
C GLY A 58 -5.38 10.34 12.63
N PHE A 59 -4.12 9.93 12.67
CA PHE A 59 -3.43 9.53 13.90
C PHE A 59 -3.26 10.69 14.88
N ALA A 60 -2.83 11.86 14.39
CA ALA A 60 -2.73 13.08 15.19
C ALA A 60 -4.09 13.48 15.76
N PHE A 61 -5.16 13.38 14.96
CA PHE A 61 -6.53 13.58 15.42
C PHE A 61 -6.87 12.61 16.56
N ALA A 62 -6.62 11.31 16.38
CA ALA A 62 -6.92 10.29 17.39
C ALA A 62 -6.14 10.50 18.70
N LEU A 63 -4.90 10.99 18.63
CA LEU A 63 -4.05 11.23 19.80
C LEU A 63 -4.41 12.52 20.56
N LEU A 64 -4.80 13.58 19.83
CA LEU A 64 -5.04 14.90 20.40
C LEU A 64 -6.50 15.12 20.80
N LEU A 65 -7.43 14.61 19.99
CA LEU A 65 -8.88 14.87 20.11
C LEU A 65 -9.68 13.61 20.48
N GLY A 66 -9.05 12.43 20.49
CA GLY A 66 -9.67 11.18 20.90
C GLY A 66 -10.54 10.54 19.80
N LYS A 67 -11.55 9.76 20.20
CA LYS A 67 -12.42 9.00 19.27
C LYS A 67 -13.56 9.88 18.76
N ALA A 68 -13.61 10.13 17.46
CA ALA A 68 -14.79 10.66 16.78
C ALA A 68 -15.36 9.59 15.84
N PHE A 69 -16.67 9.34 15.93
CA PHE A 69 -17.40 8.38 15.09
C PHE A 69 -16.72 7.00 14.88
N PRO A 70 -16.37 6.25 15.95
CA PRO A 70 -15.60 5.01 15.83
C PRO A 70 -16.26 3.93 14.95
N VAL A 71 -17.60 3.84 14.97
CA VAL A 71 -18.35 2.89 14.12
C VAL A 71 -18.27 3.27 12.65
N PHE A 72 -18.36 4.57 12.34
CA PHE A 72 -18.22 5.09 10.99
C PHE A 72 -16.81 4.82 10.46
N ASN A 73 -15.77 5.15 11.23
CA ASN A 73 -14.38 4.98 10.81
C ASN A 73 -14.07 3.53 10.49
N LYS A 74 -14.51 2.59 11.36
CA LYS A 74 -14.35 1.16 11.14
C LYS A 74 -15.09 0.65 9.89
N THR A 75 -16.29 1.18 9.64
CA THR A 75 -17.10 0.76 8.49
C THR A 75 -16.55 1.33 7.18
N MET A 76 -16.26 2.63 7.16
CA MET A 76 -15.78 3.34 5.98
C MET A 76 -14.36 2.91 5.60
N SER A 77 -13.44 2.79 6.55
CA SER A 77 -12.10 2.25 6.26
C SER A 77 -12.20 0.91 5.56
N LYS A 78 -12.97 -0.05 6.11
CA LYS A 78 -13.17 -1.37 5.52
C LYS A 78 -13.81 -1.32 4.13
N LYS A 79 -14.93 -0.60 3.96
CA LYS A 79 -15.65 -0.55 2.67
C LYS A 79 -14.84 0.15 1.59
N LEU A 80 -14.29 1.32 1.89
CA LEU A 80 -13.44 2.06 0.95
C LEU A 80 -12.25 1.23 0.53
N LEU A 81 -11.61 0.50 1.45
CA LEU A 81 -10.49 -0.38 1.12
C LEU A 81 -10.91 -1.49 0.16
N GLN A 82 -12.04 -2.15 0.41
CA GLN A 82 -12.56 -3.21 -0.46
C GLN A 82 -12.90 -2.69 -1.86
N TYR A 83 -13.57 -1.54 -1.96
CA TYR A 83 -13.87 -0.92 -3.26
C TYR A 83 -12.61 -0.45 -3.99
N SER A 84 -11.65 0.10 -3.25
CA SER A 84 -10.37 0.49 -3.82
C SER A 84 -9.61 -0.69 -4.37
N VAL A 85 -9.58 -1.82 -3.66
CA VAL A 85 -8.92 -3.03 -4.17
C VAL A 85 -9.58 -3.49 -5.47
N ILE A 86 -10.91 -3.50 -5.56
CA ILE A 86 -11.61 -3.82 -6.82
C ILE A 86 -11.21 -2.82 -7.93
N GLY A 87 -11.26 -1.51 -7.63
CA GLY A 87 -10.93 -0.45 -8.59
C GLY A 87 -9.48 -0.50 -9.07
N LEU A 88 -8.53 -0.86 -8.19
CA LEU A 88 -7.13 -1.10 -8.56
C LEU A 88 -7.02 -2.22 -9.61
N GLY A 89 -7.92 -3.21 -9.62
CA GLY A 89 -7.94 -4.27 -10.61
C GLY A 89 -8.11 -3.77 -12.04
N PHE A 90 -8.83 -2.66 -12.23
CA PHE A 90 -8.95 -2.00 -13.54
C PHE A 90 -7.64 -1.33 -13.98
N GLY A 91 -6.71 -1.06 -13.07
CA GLY A 91 -5.38 -0.54 -13.42
C GLY A 91 -4.36 -1.61 -13.78
N MET A 92 -4.74 -2.90 -13.75
CA MET A 92 -3.81 -4.03 -13.88
C MET A 92 -4.09 -4.82 -15.15
N ASN A 93 -3.03 -5.33 -15.78
CA ASN A 93 -3.08 -6.17 -16.97
C ASN A 93 -2.53 -7.58 -16.64
N VAL A 94 -3.32 -8.63 -16.89
CA VAL A 94 -2.97 -10.02 -16.57
C VAL A 94 -1.71 -10.45 -17.33
N ASP A 95 -1.65 -10.17 -18.62
CA ASP A 95 -0.55 -10.65 -19.47
C ASP A 95 0.77 -9.98 -19.07
N LYS A 96 0.74 -8.67 -18.76
CA LYS A 96 1.90 -7.97 -18.19
C LYS A 96 2.29 -8.51 -16.83
N ALA A 97 1.33 -8.90 -15.98
CA ALA A 97 1.62 -9.51 -14.69
C ALA A 97 2.30 -10.88 -14.85
N LEU A 98 1.86 -11.70 -15.81
CA LEU A 98 2.44 -13.00 -16.11
C LEU A 98 3.82 -12.90 -16.80
N ALA A 99 3.98 -11.96 -17.74
CA ALA A 99 5.24 -11.71 -18.45
C ALA A 99 6.31 -11.09 -17.55
N SER A 100 5.92 -10.14 -16.68
CA SER A 100 6.77 -9.68 -15.58
C SER A 100 7.17 -10.82 -14.65
N GLY A 101 6.26 -11.80 -14.49
CA GLY A 101 6.56 -13.06 -13.88
C GLY A 101 7.78 -13.71 -14.54
N SER A 102 7.79 -13.99 -15.84
CA SER A 102 8.84 -14.83 -16.46
C SER A 102 10.29 -14.30 -16.37
N GLU A 103 10.55 -13.00 -16.49
CA GLU A 103 11.93 -12.45 -16.50
C GLU A 103 12.54 -12.23 -15.09
N GLY A 104 11.73 -12.27 -14.03
CA GLY A 104 12.17 -12.07 -12.64
C GLY A 104 11.44 -12.95 -11.62
N MET A 105 10.84 -14.06 -12.09
CA MET A 105 9.87 -14.84 -11.32
C MET A 105 10.49 -15.39 -10.07
N ILE A 106 11.63 -16.06 -10.23
CA ILE A 106 12.29 -16.79 -9.15
C ILE A 106 12.69 -15.80 -8.05
N PHE A 107 13.29 -14.67 -8.43
CA PHE A 107 13.66 -13.63 -7.47
C PHE A 107 12.45 -13.08 -6.73
N THR A 108 11.36 -12.77 -7.46
CA THR A 108 10.16 -12.22 -6.84
C THR A 108 9.48 -13.23 -5.93
N VAL A 109 9.31 -14.48 -6.37
CA VAL A 109 8.78 -15.60 -5.58
C VAL A 109 9.62 -15.79 -4.31
N VAL A 110 10.94 -15.95 -4.44
CA VAL A 110 11.84 -16.14 -3.31
C VAL A 110 11.77 -14.94 -2.35
N SER A 111 11.75 -13.71 -2.86
CA SER A 111 11.65 -12.52 -2.01
C SER A 111 10.32 -12.46 -1.26
N VAL A 112 9.19 -12.75 -1.93
CA VAL A 112 7.86 -12.66 -1.34
C VAL A 112 7.67 -13.75 -0.31
N PHE A 113 7.87 -15.02 -0.68
CA PHE A 113 7.72 -16.15 0.23
C PHE A 113 8.80 -16.14 1.33
N GLY A 114 10.02 -15.70 1.02
CA GLY A 114 11.07 -15.48 2.00
C GLY A 114 10.69 -14.42 3.03
N THR A 115 10.14 -13.28 2.60
CA THR A 115 9.64 -12.24 3.51
C THR A 115 8.50 -12.75 4.38
N LEU A 116 7.55 -13.50 3.81
CA LEU A 116 6.46 -14.12 4.56
C LEU A 116 6.98 -15.13 5.59
N ALA A 117 7.96 -15.95 5.22
CA ALA A 117 8.59 -16.93 6.11
C ALA A 117 9.36 -16.25 7.25
N LEU A 118 10.17 -15.23 6.94
CA LEU A 118 10.87 -14.41 7.93
C LEU A 118 9.88 -13.73 8.88
N GLY A 119 8.78 -13.21 8.34
CA GLY A 119 7.78 -12.53 9.16
C GLY A 119 6.98 -13.46 10.05
N TRP A 120 6.74 -14.70 9.62
CA TRP A 120 6.25 -15.76 10.50
C TRP A 120 7.29 -16.13 11.57
N LEU A 121 8.56 -16.28 11.19
CA LEU A 121 9.64 -16.63 12.12
C LEU A 121 9.84 -15.55 13.18
N PHE A 122 10.14 -14.32 12.77
CA PHE A 122 10.36 -13.17 13.67
C PHE A 122 9.08 -12.82 14.44
N GLY A 123 7.95 -12.78 13.75
CA GLY A 123 6.69 -12.35 14.34
C GLY A 123 6.12 -13.38 15.31
N ARG A 124 5.92 -14.62 14.85
CA ARG A 124 5.22 -15.66 15.64
C ARG A 124 6.15 -16.37 16.59
N LYS A 125 7.33 -16.80 16.12
CA LYS A 125 8.22 -17.66 16.90
C LYS A 125 9.09 -16.87 17.88
N LEU A 126 9.60 -15.70 17.48
CA LEU A 126 10.51 -14.90 18.31
C LEU A 126 9.78 -13.85 19.16
N LEU A 127 8.93 -13.03 18.56
CA LEU A 127 8.34 -11.87 19.25
C LEU A 127 6.96 -12.17 19.88
N GLY A 128 6.27 -13.21 19.42
CA GLY A 128 4.91 -13.55 19.85
C GLY A 128 3.85 -12.53 19.40
N VAL A 129 4.04 -11.91 18.23
CA VAL A 129 3.05 -11.06 17.56
C VAL A 129 1.86 -11.91 17.10
N ASP A 130 0.66 -11.34 17.10
CA ASP A 130 -0.52 -12.07 16.63
C ASP A 130 -0.42 -12.43 15.13
N SER A 131 -1.15 -13.48 14.73
CA SER A 131 -1.03 -14.05 13.39
C SER A 131 -1.48 -13.09 12.28
N GLN A 132 -2.47 -12.24 12.56
CA GLN A 132 -2.98 -11.31 11.54
C GLN A 132 -1.96 -10.18 11.35
N THR A 133 -1.52 -9.52 12.44
CA THR A 133 -0.56 -8.41 12.36
C THR A 133 0.79 -8.87 11.77
N SER A 134 1.29 -10.04 12.16
CA SER A 134 2.52 -10.62 11.59
C SER A 134 2.38 -10.85 10.08
N TYR A 135 1.30 -11.49 9.62
CA TYR A 135 1.09 -11.75 8.20
C TYR A 135 0.87 -10.46 7.38
N LEU A 136 0.14 -9.48 7.93
CA LEU A 136 -0.08 -8.18 7.32
C LEU A 136 1.24 -7.42 7.14
N LEU A 137 2.07 -7.33 8.19
CA LEU A 137 3.39 -6.69 8.12
C LEU A 137 4.29 -7.37 7.09
N SER A 138 4.27 -8.71 7.08
CA SER A 138 5.07 -9.50 6.13
C SER A 138 4.61 -9.28 4.70
N SER A 139 3.29 -9.28 4.47
CA SER A 139 2.67 -9.05 3.17
C SER A 139 2.91 -7.63 2.66
N GLY A 140 2.83 -6.64 3.55
CA GLY A 140 3.19 -5.25 3.26
C GLY A 140 4.65 -5.12 2.84
N THR A 141 5.56 -5.66 3.65
CA THR A 141 7.01 -5.66 3.39
C THR A 141 7.35 -6.35 2.06
N ALA A 142 6.70 -7.48 1.77
CA ALA A 142 6.99 -8.30 0.60
C ALA A 142 6.70 -7.63 -0.75
N ILE A 143 5.81 -6.63 -0.82
CA ILE A 143 5.30 -6.07 -2.08
C ILE A 143 5.42 -4.53 -2.09
N CYS A 144 4.32 -3.84 -1.77
CA CYS A 144 4.17 -2.38 -1.86
C CYS A 144 3.43 -1.82 -0.64
N GLY A 145 3.60 -2.47 0.52
CA GLY A 145 3.21 -1.93 1.83
C GLY A 145 1.72 -1.81 1.98
N GLY A 146 1.25 -0.57 1.97
CA GLY A 146 -0.15 -0.21 2.24
C GLY A 146 -1.14 -0.95 1.35
N SER A 147 -0.90 -0.99 0.03
CA SER A 147 -1.81 -1.65 -0.92
C SER A 147 -1.85 -3.17 -0.74
N ALA A 148 -0.74 -3.79 -0.33
CA ALA A 148 -0.70 -5.22 -0.06
C ALA A 148 -1.45 -5.55 1.24
N ILE A 149 -1.25 -4.76 2.30
CA ILE A 149 -2.03 -4.87 3.55
C ILE A 149 -3.53 -4.67 3.25
N ALA A 150 -3.85 -3.67 2.43
CA ALA A 150 -5.21 -3.35 2.00
C ALA A 150 -5.90 -4.49 1.25
N ALA A 151 -5.18 -5.13 0.33
CA ALA A 151 -5.69 -6.26 -0.44
C ALA A 151 -5.88 -7.51 0.42
N VAL A 152 -4.87 -7.83 1.24
CA VAL A 152 -4.79 -9.09 2.00
C VAL A 152 -5.62 -9.08 3.28
N GLY A 153 -5.71 -7.94 3.96
CA GLY A 153 -6.37 -7.83 5.25
C GLY A 153 -7.82 -8.28 5.27
N PRO A 154 -8.66 -7.83 4.32
CA PRO A 154 -10.03 -8.31 4.28
C PRO A 154 -10.14 -9.80 3.87
N ILE A 155 -9.13 -10.38 3.20
CA ILE A 155 -9.06 -11.83 2.87
C ILE A 155 -8.94 -12.66 4.14
N ILE A 156 -8.02 -12.28 5.02
CA ILE A 156 -7.80 -12.97 6.29
C ILE A 156 -8.79 -12.54 7.39
N LYS A 157 -9.81 -11.73 7.02
CA LYS A 157 -10.75 -11.08 7.94
C LYS A 157 -10.02 -10.38 9.10
N ALA A 158 -8.99 -9.61 8.77
CA ALA A 158 -8.17 -8.88 9.73
C ALA A 158 -9.01 -7.94 10.60
N LYS A 159 -8.67 -7.89 11.89
CA LYS A 159 -9.19 -6.86 12.80
C LYS A 159 -8.71 -5.48 12.35
N ALA A 160 -9.55 -4.46 12.55
CA ALA A 160 -9.22 -3.09 12.15
C ALA A 160 -7.97 -2.59 12.89
N GLU A 161 -7.76 -3.04 14.12
CA GLU A 161 -6.60 -2.71 14.95
C GLU A 161 -5.31 -3.28 14.35
N SER A 162 -5.30 -4.57 13.95
CA SER A 162 -4.16 -5.21 13.27
C SER A 162 -3.83 -4.55 11.93
N MET A 163 -4.86 -4.19 11.16
CA MET A 163 -4.70 -3.41 9.92
C MET A 163 -4.04 -2.06 10.18
N SER A 164 -4.56 -1.33 11.17
CA SER A 164 -4.08 0.01 11.51
C SER A 164 -2.63 -0.01 11.98
N VAL A 165 -2.26 -1.01 12.78
CA VAL A 165 -0.88 -1.15 13.27
C VAL A 165 0.07 -1.54 12.16
N ALA A 166 -0.29 -2.53 11.35
CA ALA A 166 0.57 -2.95 10.24
C ALA A 166 0.80 -1.79 9.25
N LEU A 167 -0.27 -1.04 8.92
CA LEU A 167 -0.17 0.15 8.10
C LEU A 167 0.70 1.21 8.77
N GLY A 168 0.43 1.55 10.03
CA GLY A 168 1.18 2.56 10.78
C GLY A 168 2.68 2.26 10.83
N VAL A 169 3.06 1.02 11.15
CA VAL A 169 4.47 0.60 11.15
C VAL A 169 5.09 0.75 9.75
N VAL A 170 4.42 0.25 8.70
CA VAL A 170 4.94 0.34 7.33
C VAL A 170 5.13 1.81 6.90
N PHE A 171 4.17 2.68 7.18
CA PHE A 171 4.28 4.10 6.82
C PHE A 171 5.37 4.83 7.59
N VAL A 172 5.52 4.56 8.90
CA VAL A 172 6.61 5.14 9.69
C VAL A 172 7.96 4.73 9.10
N LEU A 173 8.15 3.44 8.82
CA LEU A 173 9.40 2.94 8.22
C LEU A 173 9.65 3.52 6.83
N ASN A 174 8.62 3.64 6.00
CA ASN A 174 8.73 4.23 4.67
C ASN A 174 9.06 5.73 4.72
N GLY A 175 8.49 6.48 5.68
CA GLY A 175 8.84 7.88 5.90
C GLY A 175 10.29 8.06 6.33
N ILE A 176 10.79 7.17 7.20
CA ILE A 176 12.21 7.12 7.58
C ILE A 176 13.08 6.77 6.36
N ALA A 177 12.64 5.83 5.53
CA ALA A 177 13.37 5.36 4.36
C ALA A 177 13.72 6.48 3.38
N LEU A 178 12.82 7.45 3.18
CA LEU A 178 13.00 8.55 2.24
C LEU A 178 14.26 9.38 2.51
N PHE A 179 14.66 9.50 3.78
CA PHE A 179 15.85 10.25 4.19
C PHE A 179 17.09 9.36 4.33
N ILE A 180 16.90 8.16 4.88
CA ILE A 180 18.02 7.26 5.19
C ILE A 180 18.57 6.63 3.92
N PHE A 181 17.73 6.21 2.97
CA PHE A 181 18.18 5.44 1.82
C PHE A 181 19.12 6.22 0.91
N PRO A 182 18.78 7.44 0.44
CA PRO A 182 19.69 8.21 -0.42
C PRO A 182 21.06 8.43 0.24
N SER A 183 21.06 8.76 1.54
CA SER A 183 22.29 8.96 2.32
C SER A 183 23.14 7.70 2.43
N ILE A 184 22.52 6.53 2.63
CA ILE A 184 23.24 5.25 2.64
C ILE A 184 23.77 4.91 1.24
N GLY A 185 22.98 5.16 0.19
CA GLY A 185 23.39 4.91 -1.19
C GLY A 185 24.61 5.72 -1.58
N ASP A 186 24.64 7.00 -1.21
CA ASP A 186 25.75 7.93 -1.42
C ASP A 186 27.00 7.47 -0.66
N ALA A 187 26.86 7.15 0.63
CA ALA A 187 27.96 6.65 1.45
C ALA A 187 28.55 5.33 0.94
N LEU A 188 27.75 4.51 0.25
CA LEU A 188 28.18 3.26 -0.39
C LEU A 188 28.66 3.45 -1.83
N GLY A 189 28.60 4.67 -2.39
CA GLY A 189 29.02 4.97 -3.75
C GLY A 189 28.21 4.25 -4.83
N MET A 190 26.91 4.05 -4.60
CA MET A 190 26.07 3.24 -5.51
C MET A 190 25.87 3.94 -6.86
N THR A 191 25.88 3.16 -7.95
CA THR A 191 25.43 3.66 -9.25
C THR A 191 23.92 3.94 -9.26
N MET A 192 23.43 4.70 -10.24
CA MET A 192 22.00 5.05 -10.35
C MET A 192 21.12 3.79 -10.42
N LYS A 193 21.56 2.80 -11.20
CA LYS A 193 20.84 1.52 -11.34
C LYS A 193 20.85 0.69 -10.06
N GLN A 194 21.99 0.63 -9.35
CA GLN A 194 22.10 -0.11 -8.09
C GLN A 194 21.20 0.52 -7.02
N PHE A 195 21.27 1.84 -6.84
CA PHE A 195 20.41 2.54 -5.88
C PHE A 195 18.93 2.37 -6.22
N GLY A 196 18.55 2.58 -7.49
CA GLY A 196 17.17 2.43 -7.93
C GLY A 196 16.61 1.03 -7.67
N MET A 197 17.41 -0.01 -7.95
CA MET A 197 17.04 -1.41 -7.66
C MET A 197 16.91 -1.66 -6.15
N TRP A 198 17.86 -1.19 -5.36
CA TRP A 198 17.84 -1.38 -3.90
C TRP A 198 16.64 -0.69 -3.26
N ALA A 199 16.41 0.59 -3.60
CA ALA A 199 15.28 1.36 -3.12
C ALA A 199 13.94 0.68 -3.47
N ALA A 200 13.78 0.19 -4.71
CA ALA A 200 12.56 -0.51 -5.12
C ALA A 200 12.30 -1.81 -4.35
N ILE A 201 13.36 -2.54 -3.96
CA ILE A 201 13.22 -3.79 -3.21
C ILE A 201 12.89 -3.50 -1.75
N ALA A 202 13.64 -2.60 -1.12
CA ALA A 202 13.68 -2.44 0.33
C ALA A 202 12.78 -1.32 0.89
N ILE A 203 12.35 -0.33 0.09
CA ILE A 203 11.34 0.64 0.52
C ILE A 203 9.97 0.08 0.19
N HIS A 204 9.04 0.01 1.15
CA HIS A 204 7.80 -0.75 0.99
C HIS A 204 6.62 0.10 0.50
N ASP A 205 6.85 1.23 -0.16
CA ASP A 205 5.77 2.07 -0.70
C ASP A 205 6.23 2.79 -1.96
N THR A 206 5.34 2.88 -2.95
CA THR A 206 5.67 3.46 -4.25
C THR A 206 5.99 4.94 -4.14
N SER A 207 5.24 5.72 -3.34
CA SER A 207 5.50 7.16 -3.20
C SER A 207 6.82 7.43 -2.49
N SER A 208 7.17 6.59 -1.51
CA SER A 208 8.44 6.70 -0.79
C SER A 208 9.64 6.28 -1.65
N VAL A 209 9.47 5.28 -2.52
CA VAL A 209 10.48 4.89 -3.53
C VAL A 209 10.73 6.02 -4.52
N VAL A 210 9.65 6.63 -5.04
CA VAL A 210 9.74 7.77 -5.95
C VAL A 210 10.47 8.94 -5.28
N GLY A 211 10.10 9.28 -4.03
CA GLY A 211 10.78 10.33 -3.28
C GLY A 211 12.26 10.06 -3.06
N ALA A 212 12.63 8.84 -2.65
CA ALA A 212 14.02 8.46 -2.44
C ALA A 212 14.83 8.45 -3.75
N GLY A 213 14.25 7.94 -4.84
CA GLY A 213 14.85 7.94 -6.18
C GLY A 213 15.12 9.36 -6.69
N ALA A 214 14.13 10.25 -6.57
CA ALA A 214 14.26 11.65 -6.97
C ALA A 214 15.32 12.38 -6.13
N ALA A 215 15.36 12.13 -4.82
CA ALA A 215 16.38 12.70 -3.95
C ALA A 215 17.79 12.25 -4.34
N TYR A 216 17.97 10.98 -4.70
CA TYR A 216 19.26 10.45 -5.14
C TYR A 216 19.71 11.01 -6.50
N ASP A 217 18.79 11.13 -7.46
CA ASP A 217 19.06 11.80 -8.74
C ASP A 217 19.53 13.25 -8.52
N GLN A 218 18.92 13.97 -7.58
CA GLN A 218 19.30 15.34 -7.23
C GLN A 218 20.65 15.43 -6.51
N MET A 219 21.02 14.43 -5.71
CA MET A 219 22.33 14.35 -5.06
C MET A 219 23.46 14.07 -6.05
N HIS A 220 23.15 13.38 -7.17
CA HIS A 220 24.14 12.91 -8.15
C HIS A 220 23.82 13.32 -9.59
N PRO A 221 23.71 14.63 -9.90
CA PRO A 221 23.38 15.09 -11.25
C PRO A 221 24.44 14.65 -12.28
N ASP A 222 25.71 14.56 -11.89
CA ASP A 222 26.80 14.11 -12.76
C ASP A 222 26.70 12.61 -13.10
N LEU A 223 26.23 11.77 -12.16
CA LEU A 223 26.00 10.34 -12.41
C LEU A 223 24.81 10.13 -13.34
N VAL A 224 23.74 10.91 -13.17
CA VAL A 224 22.60 10.89 -14.11
C VAL A 224 23.06 11.24 -15.52
N ALA A 225 23.83 12.32 -15.67
CA ALA A 225 24.32 12.78 -16.97
C ALA A 225 25.30 11.78 -17.62
N SER A 226 26.22 11.22 -16.85
CA SER A 226 27.25 10.29 -17.36
C SER A 226 26.72 8.89 -17.65
N GLN A 227 25.79 8.38 -16.84
CA GLN A 227 25.21 7.03 -17.03
C GLN A 227 23.99 7.05 -17.95
N GLY A 228 23.35 8.21 -18.14
CA GLY A 228 22.14 8.35 -18.96
C GLY A 228 20.93 7.62 -18.38
N VAL A 229 20.94 7.28 -17.09
CA VAL A 229 19.88 6.53 -16.41
C VAL A 229 19.55 7.18 -15.07
N SER A 230 18.26 7.38 -14.81
CA SER A 230 17.73 7.89 -13.54
C SER A 230 17.48 6.76 -12.55
N ALA A 231 17.87 6.93 -11.28
CA ALA A 231 17.52 5.98 -10.23
C ALA A 231 16.03 6.00 -9.94
N LEU A 232 15.37 7.17 -10.01
CA LEU A 232 13.92 7.29 -9.91
C LEU A 232 13.20 6.41 -10.94
N GLU A 233 13.62 6.47 -12.21
CA GLU A 233 12.99 5.70 -13.29
C GLU A 233 13.16 4.19 -13.08
N VAL A 234 14.38 3.76 -12.75
CA VAL A 234 14.68 2.35 -12.44
C VAL A 234 13.85 1.88 -11.26
N ALA A 235 13.84 2.66 -10.17
CA ALA A 235 13.16 2.27 -8.94
C ALA A 235 11.65 2.15 -9.15
N THR A 236 11.06 3.13 -9.83
CA THR A 236 9.62 3.17 -10.12
C THR A 236 9.22 2.00 -11.01
N THR A 237 10.00 1.72 -12.05
CA THR A 237 9.74 0.62 -12.98
C THR A 237 9.74 -0.73 -12.26
N ILE A 238 10.77 -1.01 -11.45
CA ILE A 238 10.85 -2.26 -10.68
C ILE A 238 9.70 -2.34 -9.66
N LYS A 239 9.35 -1.22 -9.01
CA LYS A 239 8.30 -1.19 -7.99
C LYS A 239 6.90 -1.46 -8.57
N LEU A 240 6.57 -0.83 -9.69
CA LEU A 240 5.29 -1.00 -10.38
C LEU A 240 5.14 -2.41 -10.94
N THR A 241 6.22 -2.95 -11.52
CA THR A 241 6.29 -4.31 -12.01
C THR A 241 6.01 -5.33 -10.88
N ARG A 242 6.61 -5.12 -9.70
CA ARG A 242 6.34 -5.97 -8.51
C ARG A 242 4.95 -5.79 -7.92
N ALA A 243 4.31 -4.63 -8.06
CA ALA A 243 2.96 -4.40 -7.56
C ALA A 243 1.91 -5.33 -8.21
N LEU A 244 2.19 -5.86 -9.40
CA LEU A 244 1.35 -6.86 -10.07
C LEU A 244 1.23 -8.17 -9.28
N TRP A 245 2.20 -8.48 -8.41
CA TRP A 245 2.18 -9.68 -7.55
C TRP A 245 1.16 -9.63 -6.42
N ILE A 246 0.49 -8.50 -6.20
CA ILE A 246 -0.69 -8.43 -5.31
C ILE A 246 -1.73 -9.47 -5.73
N VAL A 247 -1.90 -9.73 -7.03
CA VAL A 247 -2.87 -10.72 -7.54
C VAL A 247 -2.50 -12.12 -7.05
N VAL A 248 -1.25 -12.53 -7.25
CA VAL A 248 -0.75 -13.84 -6.82
C VAL A 248 -0.90 -14.00 -5.31
N LEU A 249 -0.47 -12.99 -4.54
CA LEU A 249 -0.57 -13.02 -3.10
C LEU A 249 -2.03 -13.09 -2.63
N ALA A 250 -2.94 -12.35 -3.27
CA ALA A 250 -4.37 -12.37 -2.97
C ALA A 250 -5.00 -13.75 -3.26
N LEU A 251 -4.57 -14.43 -4.33
CA LEU A 251 -5.05 -15.78 -4.68
C LEU A 251 -4.50 -16.86 -3.76
N VAL A 252 -3.25 -16.72 -3.29
CA VAL A 252 -2.58 -17.73 -2.44
C VAL A 252 -2.96 -17.56 -0.96
N THR A 253 -3.21 -16.32 -0.49
CA THR A 253 -3.53 -16.02 0.91
C THR A 253 -4.64 -16.91 1.53
N PRO A 254 -5.78 -17.18 0.85
CA PRO A 254 -6.82 -18.06 1.39
C PRO A 254 -6.32 -19.47 1.76
N PHE A 255 -5.31 -19.99 1.08
CA PHE A 255 -4.75 -21.32 1.36
C PHE A 255 -4.02 -21.35 2.71
N PHE A 256 -3.26 -20.30 3.04
CA PHE A 256 -2.57 -20.19 4.33
C PHE A 256 -3.51 -20.01 5.52
N PHE A 257 -4.66 -19.37 5.32
CA PHE A 257 -5.65 -19.09 6.37
C PHE A 257 -6.87 -20.01 6.37
N ARG A 258 -6.86 -21.08 5.57
CA ARG A 258 -8.00 -22.00 5.37
C ARG A 258 -8.60 -22.50 6.68
N ARG A 259 -7.78 -22.89 7.67
CA ARG A 259 -8.26 -23.37 8.98
C ARG A 259 -8.96 -22.28 9.80
N SER A 260 -8.37 -21.07 9.86
CA SER A 260 -8.97 -19.94 10.57
C SER A 260 -10.27 -19.46 9.93
N LEU A 261 -10.36 -19.58 8.61
CA LEU A 261 -11.54 -19.20 7.85
C LEU A 261 -12.67 -20.26 7.93
N ALA A 262 -12.32 -21.54 8.06
CA ALA A 262 -13.28 -22.63 8.23
C ALA A 262 -13.91 -22.66 9.64
N GLN A 263 -13.18 -22.20 10.68
CA GLN A 263 -13.66 -22.23 12.06
C GLN A 263 -14.69 -21.14 12.41
N THR A 264 -14.98 -20.18 11.52
CA THR A 264 -15.96 -19.12 11.83
C THR A 264 -17.40 -19.63 11.90
N ASP A 265 -17.72 -20.79 11.30
CA ASP A 265 -19.11 -21.26 11.14
C ASP A 265 -19.40 -22.67 11.67
N GLY A 266 -18.51 -23.30 12.45
CA GLY A 266 -18.75 -24.62 13.08
C GLY A 266 -18.98 -25.81 12.13
N ALA A 267 -19.08 -25.57 10.82
CA ALA A 267 -19.25 -26.57 9.77
C ALA A 267 -18.06 -26.52 8.79
N SER A 268 -17.64 -27.68 8.30
CA SER A 268 -16.60 -27.81 7.27
C SER A 268 -17.08 -27.23 5.93
N LYS A 269 -17.07 -25.90 5.80
CA LYS A 269 -17.34 -25.24 4.52
C LYS A 269 -16.15 -25.40 3.57
N PRO A 270 -16.39 -25.60 2.27
CA PRO A 270 -15.34 -25.59 1.27
C PRO A 270 -14.54 -24.28 1.29
N TRP A 271 -13.24 -24.35 1.01
CA TRP A 271 -12.32 -23.20 1.11
C TRP A 271 -12.76 -21.98 0.26
N TYR A 272 -13.45 -22.22 -0.85
CA TYR A 272 -13.96 -21.16 -1.74
C TYR A 272 -15.09 -20.33 -1.11
N SER A 273 -15.84 -20.89 -0.15
CA SER A 273 -16.89 -20.16 0.59
C SER A 273 -16.30 -19.11 1.54
N CYS A 274 -15.01 -19.22 1.83
CA CYS A 274 -14.28 -18.30 2.70
C CYS A 274 -13.66 -17.10 1.97
N VAL A 275 -13.55 -17.15 0.64
CA VAL A 275 -12.99 -16.06 -0.17
C VAL A 275 -13.97 -14.90 -0.15
N PRO A 276 -13.57 -13.70 0.32
CA PRO A 276 -14.48 -12.57 0.32
C PRO A 276 -14.93 -12.20 -1.08
N ARG A 277 -16.23 -11.91 -1.24
CA ARG A 277 -16.83 -11.58 -2.55
C ARG A 277 -16.10 -10.46 -3.31
N PHE A 278 -15.51 -9.49 -2.61
CA PHE A 278 -14.77 -8.40 -3.26
C PHE A 278 -13.49 -8.88 -3.99
N ILE A 279 -12.91 -10.02 -3.60
CA ILE A 279 -11.77 -10.63 -4.32
C ILE A 279 -12.20 -11.19 -5.66
N ILE A 280 -13.38 -11.81 -5.72
CA ILE A 280 -13.96 -12.25 -6.99
C ILE A 280 -14.12 -11.04 -7.91
N TRP A 281 -14.67 -9.94 -7.39
CA TRP A 281 -14.79 -8.69 -8.15
C TRP A 281 -13.47 -8.07 -8.55
N PHE A 282 -12.42 -8.17 -7.72
CA PHE A 282 -11.07 -7.73 -8.09
C PHE A 282 -10.51 -8.56 -9.25
N VAL A 283 -10.59 -9.90 -9.18
CA VAL A 283 -10.14 -10.79 -10.27
C VAL A 283 -10.94 -10.53 -11.55
N VAL A 284 -12.26 -10.39 -11.44
CA VAL A 284 -13.13 -10.02 -12.57
C VAL A 284 -12.72 -8.68 -13.16
N ALA A 285 -12.43 -7.66 -12.34
CA ALA A 285 -11.98 -6.35 -12.82
C ALA A 285 -10.68 -6.44 -13.63
N ILE A 286 -9.70 -7.24 -13.20
CA ILE A 286 -8.44 -7.43 -13.93
C ILE A 286 -8.67 -8.14 -15.27
N ILE A 287 -9.44 -9.23 -15.26
CA ILE A 287 -9.77 -10.01 -16.47
C ILE A 287 -10.56 -9.13 -17.45
N PHE A 288 -11.55 -8.38 -16.94
CA PHE A 288 -12.38 -7.47 -17.73
C PHE A 288 -11.56 -6.33 -18.33
N ASN A 289 -10.65 -5.73 -17.54
CA ASN A 289 -9.75 -4.71 -18.06
C ASN A 289 -8.84 -5.28 -19.18
N THR A 290 -8.22 -6.43 -18.93
CA THR A 290 -7.20 -7.01 -19.83
C THR A 290 -7.80 -7.49 -21.14
N TYR A 291 -8.84 -8.33 -21.07
CA TYR A 291 -9.34 -9.07 -22.23
C TYR A 291 -10.52 -8.39 -22.93
N ILE A 292 -11.15 -7.40 -22.29
CA ILE A 292 -12.30 -6.68 -22.86
C ILE A 292 -11.94 -5.21 -23.06
N LEU A 293 -11.73 -4.43 -21.98
CA LEU A 293 -11.57 -2.97 -22.10
C LEU A 293 -10.29 -2.55 -22.83
N SER A 294 -9.19 -3.29 -22.68
CA SER A 294 -7.91 -3.01 -23.33
C SER A 294 -7.71 -3.76 -24.65
N ASN A 295 -8.70 -4.53 -25.11
CA ASN A 295 -8.54 -5.43 -26.25
C ASN A 295 -9.05 -4.82 -27.56
N ALA A 296 -8.18 -4.09 -28.24
CA ALA A 296 -8.45 -3.47 -29.53
C ALA A 296 -8.96 -4.46 -30.60
N SER A 297 -8.49 -5.71 -30.58
CA SER A 297 -8.93 -6.72 -31.55
C SER A 297 -10.38 -7.19 -31.34
N LEU A 298 -10.91 -7.08 -30.12
CA LEU A 298 -12.26 -7.53 -29.79
C LEU A 298 -13.30 -6.42 -29.97
N ILE A 299 -12.99 -5.20 -29.52
CA ILE A 299 -13.94 -4.09 -29.44
C ILE A 299 -13.62 -2.92 -30.39
N GLY A 300 -12.50 -2.99 -31.12
CA GLY A 300 -12.01 -1.93 -31.99
C GLY A 300 -11.15 -0.89 -31.26
N ASP A 301 -10.23 -0.24 -31.97
CA ASP A 301 -9.24 0.69 -31.41
C ASP A 301 -9.88 1.87 -30.67
N ALA A 302 -10.97 2.42 -31.21
CA ALA A 302 -11.69 3.53 -30.59
C ALA A 302 -12.38 3.13 -29.27
N ALA A 303 -12.93 1.92 -29.18
CA ALA A 303 -13.55 1.46 -27.93
C ALA A 303 -12.49 1.05 -26.90
N ALA A 304 -11.38 0.46 -27.35
CA ALA A 304 -10.28 0.06 -26.47
C ALA A 304 -9.53 1.25 -25.87
N SER A 305 -9.38 2.35 -26.61
CA SER A 305 -8.82 3.60 -26.07
C SER A 305 -9.70 4.19 -24.97
N VAL A 306 -11.02 4.33 -25.21
CA VAL A 306 -11.99 4.78 -24.19
C VAL A 306 -12.02 3.82 -22.99
N GLY A 307 -11.94 2.50 -23.23
CA GLY A 307 -11.86 1.49 -22.19
C GLY A 307 -10.60 1.61 -21.34
N GLY A 308 -9.46 1.94 -21.95
CA GLY A 308 -8.20 2.22 -21.27
C GLY A 308 -8.28 3.47 -20.39
N GLU A 309 -8.85 4.57 -20.90
CA GLU A 309 -9.05 5.80 -20.14
C GLU A 309 -9.97 5.58 -18.93
N PHE A 310 -11.10 4.89 -19.13
CA PHE A 310 -12.02 4.54 -18.06
C PHE A 310 -11.32 3.70 -16.98
N SER A 311 -10.60 2.66 -17.40
CA SER A 311 -9.89 1.77 -16.48
C SER A 311 -8.80 2.51 -15.70
N GLY A 312 -8.08 3.41 -16.37
CA GLY A 312 -7.13 4.32 -15.74
C GLY A 312 -7.78 5.25 -14.72
N ALA A 313 -8.92 5.84 -15.03
CA ALA A 313 -9.67 6.70 -14.12
C ALA A 313 -10.15 5.93 -12.88
N VAL A 314 -10.73 4.73 -13.05
CA VAL A 314 -11.16 3.88 -11.93
C VAL A 314 -9.97 3.51 -11.02
N ALA A 315 -8.81 3.20 -11.60
CA ALA A 315 -7.60 2.89 -10.84
C ALA A 315 -7.06 4.11 -10.06
N LYS A 316 -7.12 5.31 -10.64
CA LYS A 316 -6.77 6.57 -9.96
C LYS A 316 -7.73 6.87 -8.80
N LEU A 317 -9.04 6.76 -9.03
CA LEU A 317 -10.05 6.91 -7.98
C LEU A 317 -9.79 5.95 -6.82
N ALA A 318 -9.47 4.69 -7.12
CA ALA A 318 -9.12 3.70 -6.11
C ALA A 318 -7.94 4.12 -5.23
N LYS A 319 -6.90 4.76 -5.79
CA LYS A 319 -5.77 5.30 -5.00
C LYS A 319 -6.21 6.41 -4.04
N HIS A 320 -7.10 7.31 -4.47
CA HIS A 320 -7.65 8.34 -3.59
C HIS A 320 -8.55 7.74 -2.49
N LEU A 321 -9.36 6.73 -2.80
CA LEU A 321 -10.17 6.03 -1.81
C LEU A 321 -9.32 5.26 -0.77
N ILE A 322 -8.17 4.71 -1.17
CA ILE A 322 -7.17 4.16 -0.23
C ILE A 322 -6.69 5.26 0.70
N THR A 323 -6.27 6.40 0.15
CA THR A 323 -5.77 7.54 0.93
C THR A 323 -6.81 8.02 1.96
N LEU A 324 -8.07 8.14 1.56
CA LEU A 324 -9.15 8.48 2.50
C LEU A 324 -9.41 7.38 3.54
N SER A 325 -9.35 6.10 3.14
CA SER A 325 -9.46 4.96 4.06
C SER A 325 -8.36 5.00 5.13
N LEU A 326 -7.14 5.36 4.75
CA LEU A 326 -6.00 5.50 5.66
C LEU A 326 -6.22 6.59 6.72
N PHE A 327 -6.85 7.70 6.37
CA PHE A 327 -7.27 8.70 7.36
C PHE A 327 -8.21 8.08 8.41
N PHE A 328 -9.24 7.34 8.00
CA PHE A 328 -10.18 6.69 8.93
C PHE A 328 -9.52 5.65 9.82
N ILE A 329 -8.54 4.92 9.27
CA ILE A 329 -7.71 3.97 10.00
C ILE A 329 -6.87 4.72 11.05
N GLY A 330 -6.21 5.82 10.66
CA GLY A 330 -5.45 6.69 11.58
C GLY A 330 -6.31 7.26 12.69
N ALA A 331 -7.51 7.76 12.36
CA ALA A 331 -8.48 8.28 13.31
C ALA A 331 -9.01 7.22 14.30
N SER A 332 -8.72 5.93 14.07
CA SER A 332 -9.07 4.83 14.96
C SER A 332 -7.90 4.40 15.89
N LEU A 333 -6.69 4.92 15.66
CA LEU A 333 -5.45 4.60 16.40
C LEU A 333 -5.29 5.46 17.67
N THR A 334 -6.15 5.23 18.64
CA THR A 334 -6.07 5.92 19.94
C THR A 334 -4.90 5.43 20.80
N ARG A 335 -4.53 6.19 21.84
CA ARG A 335 -3.52 5.76 22.83
C ARG A 335 -3.84 4.40 23.44
N GLU A 336 -5.11 4.10 23.69
CA GLU A 336 -5.53 2.78 24.19
C GLU A 336 -5.27 1.68 23.15
N THR A 337 -5.63 1.92 21.89
CA THR A 337 -5.38 0.99 20.78
C THR A 337 -3.89 0.75 20.56
N LEU A 338 -3.07 1.78 20.70
CA LEU A 338 -1.62 1.66 20.54
C LEU A 338 -0.99 0.88 21.72
N ARG A 339 -1.46 1.15 22.94
CA ARG A 339 -1.04 0.39 24.14
C ARG A 339 -1.47 -1.07 24.09
N SER A 340 -2.65 -1.38 23.56
CA SER A 340 -3.14 -2.75 23.47
C SER A 340 -2.39 -3.59 22.44
N VAL A 341 -1.78 -2.94 21.45
CA VAL A 341 -1.01 -3.62 20.39
C VAL A 341 0.49 -3.73 20.73
N GLY A 342 1.04 -2.75 21.47
CA GLY A 342 2.40 -2.79 22.00
C GLY A 342 3.50 -2.52 20.97
N ILE A 343 4.76 -2.59 21.41
CA ILE A 343 5.95 -2.26 20.58
C ILE A 343 6.38 -3.40 19.64
N LYS A 344 5.96 -4.63 19.92
CA LYS A 344 6.41 -5.83 19.20
C LYS A 344 6.18 -5.77 17.68
N PRO A 345 5.04 -5.27 17.17
CA PRO A 345 4.83 -5.12 15.73
C PRO A 345 5.79 -4.13 15.06
N LEU A 346 6.19 -3.06 15.76
CA LEU A 346 7.19 -2.13 15.25
C LEU A 346 8.55 -2.82 15.13
N ILE A 347 8.96 -3.56 16.15
CA ILE A 347 10.22 -4.35 16.13
C ILE A 347 10.18 -5.37 14.98
N LEU A 348 9.06 -6.05 14.79
CA LEU A 348 8.89 -6.97 13.66
C LEU A 348 9.05 -6.25 12.31
N GLY A 349 8.42 -5.09 12.14
CA GLY A 349 8.56 -4.30 10.92
C GLY A 349 10.01 -3.89 10.66
N VAL A 350 10.72 -3.42 11.68
CA VAL A 350 12.15 -3.05 11.58
C VAL A 350 13.00 -4.27 11.22
N LEU A 351 12.81 -5.42 11.88
CA LEU A 351 13.58 -6.64 11.59
C LEU A 351 13.36 -7.12 10.16
N LEU A 352 12.12 -7.10 9.68
CA LEU A 352 11.82 -7.45 8.29
C LEU A 352 12.47 -6.47 7.33
N TRP A 353 12.34 -5.17 7.59
CA TRP A 353 12.90 -4.13 6.76
C TRP A 353 14.43 -4.23 6.67
N VAL A 354 15.12 -4.37 7.80
CA VAL A 354 16.57 -4.57 7.85
C VAL A 354 16.97 -5.85 7.11
N SER A 355 16.26 -6.95 7.34
CA SER A 355 16.58 -8.23 6.69
C SER A 355 16.48 -8.15 5.16
N ILE A 356 15.40 -7.57 4.64
CA ILE A 356 15.21 -7.40 3.19
C ILE A 356 16.17 -6.37 2.62
N SER A 357 16.43 -5.27 3.34
CA SER A 357 17.41 -4.26 2.94
C SER A 357 18.81 -4.85 2.83
N CYS A 358 19.27 -5.61 3.82
CA CYS A 358 20.58 -6.25 3.81
C CYS A 358 20.69 -7.35 2.75
N ALA A 359 19.66 -8.21 2.62
CA ALA A 359 19.67 -9.29 1.64
C ALA A 359 19.69 -8.76 0.20
N SER A 360 18.90 -7.73 -0.09
CA SER A 360 18.89 -7.08 -1.41
C SER A 360 20.17 -6.31 -1.69
N LEU A 361 20.73 -5.61 -0.71
CA LEU A 361 22.02 -4.93 -0.84
C LEU A 361 23.15 -5.92 -1.16
N ALA A 362 23.22 -7.03 -0.41
CA ALA A 362 24.20 -8.09 -0.64
C ALA A 362 24.08 -8.70 -2.04
N TYR A 363 22.85 -8.91 -2.51
CA TYR A 363 22.60 -9.39 -3.87
C TYR A 363 23.08 -8.39 -4.94
N ILE A 364 22.79 -7.10 -4.76
CA ILE A 364 23.13 -6.05 -5.71
C ILE A 364 24.65 -5.90 -5.86
N PHE A 365 25.41 -5.97 -4.76
CA PHE A 365 26.88 -5.95 -4.81
C PHE A 365 27.52 -7.27 -5.23
N TRP A 366 26.78 -8.37 -5.20
CA TRP A 366 27.28 -9.66 -5.66
C TRP A 366 27.09 -9.86 -7.17
N VAL A 367 25.98 -9.33 -7.73
CA VAL A 367 25.64 -9.47 -9.16
C VAL A 367 26.08 -8.27 -9.99
N GLY A 368 26.07 -7.07 -9.42
CA GLY A 368 26.52 -5.83 -10.06
C GLY A 368 27.97 -5.52 -9.71
#